data_AF-A0A7R9TJB0-F1
#
_entry.id   AF-A0A7R9TJB0-F1
#
_cell.length_a   1.000
_cell.length_b   1.000
_cell.length_c   1.000
_cell.angle_alpha   90.00
_cell.angle_beta   90.00
_cell.angle_gamma   90.00
#
_symmetry.space_group_name_H-M   'P 1'
#
loop_
_entity.id
_entity.type
_entity.pdbx_description
1 polymer ?
#
loop_
_entity_poly.entity_id
_entity_poly.type
_entity_poly.pdbx_seq_one_letter_code
_entity_poly.pdbx_strand_id
1 'polypeptide(L)'
;TGLRTVAVSSPAEVAKVMKRAQAARRTAKTAMNDHSSRSHMVFTLALDGVDATGRVVHGALNLVDLAGSERLSRSGAVGQQLKEAQAINKSLSALGDVITSLANKDAHVPFRNSK
;
A
#
# COMPACT_ATOMS: atom_id res chain seq x y z
N THR A 1 -4.01 -13.25 2.56
CA THR A 1 -3.51 -14.51 1.96
C THR A 1 -3.98 -14.57 0.52
N GLY A 2 -3.13 -14.95 -0.42
CA GLY A 2 -3.43 -14.87 -1.87
C GLY A 2 -2.60 -13.84 -2.65
N LEU A 3 -1.45 -13.39 -2.12
CA LEU A 3 -0.50 -12.58 -2.88
C LEU A 3 0.16 -13.44 -3.97
N ARG A 4 0.25 -12.90 -5.18
CA ARG A 4 0.98 -13.53 -6.28
C ARG A 4 2.44 -13.09 -6.22
N THR A 5 3.33 -14.04 -5.97
CA THR A 5 4.78 -13.84 -6.11
C THR A 5 5.22 -14.16 -7.53
N VAL A 6 6.12 -13.35 -8.09
CA VAL A 6 6.69 -13.56 -9.43
C VAL A 6 8.20 -13.47 -9.29
N ALA A 7 8.89 -14.56 -9.62
CA ALA A 7 10.35 -14.56 -9.70
C ALA A 7 10.81 -13.63 -10.82
N VAL A 8 11.84 -12.84 -10.53
CA VAL A 8 12.44 -11.87 -11.47
C VAL A 8 13.95 -11.96 -11.34
N SER A 9 14.63 -11.80 -12.48
CA SER A 9 16.08 -11.99 -12.63
C SER A 9 16.80 -10.75 -13.17
N SER A 10 16.05 -9.70 -13.52
CA SER A 10 16.62 -8.45 -14.04
C SER A 10 15.76 -7.21 -13.67
N PRO A 11 16.36 -6.01 -13.67
CA PRO A 11 15.60 -4.76 -13.48
C PRO A 11 14.46 -4.58 -14.50
N ALA A 12 14.64 -5.07 -15.73
CA ALA A 12 13.62 -5.00 -16.77
C ALA A 12 12.38 -5.84 -16.43
N GLU A 13 12.57 -7.02 -15.82
CA GLU A 13 11.47 -7.87 -15.37
C GLU A 13 10.73 -7.23 -14.19
N VAL A 14 11.46 -6.62 -13.24
CA VAL A 14 10.86 -5.83 -12.15
C VAL A 14 9.97 -4.72 -12.72
N ALA A 15 10.49 -3.94 -13.68
CA ALA A 15 9.74 -2.86 -14.32
C ALA A 15 8.47 -3.37 -15.03
N LYS A 16 8.54 -4.54 -15.67
CA LYS A 16 7.38 -5.17 -16.31
C LYS A 16 6.31 -5.57 -15.28
N VAL A 17 6.70 -6.15 -14.16
CA VAL A 17 5.76 -6.50 -13.07
C VAL A 17 5.15 -5.24 -12.45
N MET A 18 5.95 -4.20 -12.20
CA MET A 18 5.46 -2.91 -11.71
C MET A 18 4.45 -2.27 -12.67
N LYS A 19 4.74 -2.25 -13.98
CA LYS A 19 3.81 -1.73 -15.00
C LYS A 19 2.49 -2.48 -15.00
N ARG A 20 2.52 -3.81 -14.82
CA ARG A 20 1.31 -4.62 -14.68
C ARG A 20 0.54 -4.30 -13.40
N ALA A 21 1.23 -4.12 -12.27
CA ALA A 21 0.61 -3.75 -11.00
C ALA A 21 -0.08 -2.37 -11.10
N GLN A 22 0.59 -1.40 -11.70
CA GLN A 22 0.02 -0.08 -11.99
C GLN A 22 -1.17 -0.17 -12.95
N ALA A 23 -1.10 -1.00 -14.00
CA ALA A 23 -2.22 -1.20 -14.91
C ALA A 23 -3.42 -1.84 -14.22
N ALA A 24 -3.21 -2.82 -13.33
CA ALA A 24 -4.27 -3.42 -12.52
C ALA A 24 -4.93 -2.40 -11.58
N ARG A 25 -4.11 -1.55 -10.93
CA ARG A 25 -4.58 -0.40 -10.13
C ARG A 25 -5.38 0.59 -10.99
N ARG A 26 -4.97 0.82 -12.24
CA ARG A 26 -5.69 1.64 -13.22
C ARG A 26 -6.95 0.97 -13.76
N THR A 27 -7.06 -0.35 -13.90
CA THR A 27 -8.30 -0.97 -14.42
C THR A 27 -9.43 -1.00 -13.40
N ALA A 28 -9.13 -0.89 -12.10
CA ALA A 28 -10.14 -0.56 -11.10
C ALA A 28 -10.74 0.84 -11.33
N LYS A 29 -10.04 1.71 -12.06
CA LYS A 29 -10.48 3.03 -12.53
C LYS A 29 -11.33 2.85 -13.80
N THR A 30 -12.65 2.75 -13.67
CA THR A 30 -13.54 2.90 -14.82
C THR A 30 -13.58 4.37 -15.26
N ALA A 31 -13.99 4.63 -16.51
CA ALA A 31 -13.88 5.90 -17.24
C ALA A 31 -14.54 7.14 -16.60
N MET A 32 -15.19 6.99 -15.45
CA MET A 32 -15.94 8.06 -14.77
C MET A 32 -15.30 8.54 -13.46
N ASN A 33 -14.20 7.93 -12.96
CA ASN A 33 -13.66 8.31 -11.65
C ASN A 33 -12.14 8.22 -11.56
N ASP A 34 -11.51 9.17 -10.87
CA ASP A 34 -10.06 9.20 -10.61
C ASP A 34 -9.62 8.22 -9.50
N HIS A 35 -10.09 6.96 -9.58
CA HIS A 35 -10.06 5.93 -8.53
C HIS A 35 -8.65 5.39 -8.19
N SER A 36 -7.60 5.75 -8.95
CA SER A 36 -6.21 5.45 -8.54
C SER A 36 -5.82 6.15 -7.23
N SER A 37 -6.47 7.27 -6.90
CA SER A 37 -6.28 8.00 -5.63
C SER A 37 -6.96 7.34 -4.43
N ARG A 38 -7.75 6.28 -4.65
CA ARG A 38 -8.68 5.72 -3.66
C ARG A 38 -8.37 4.29 -3.21
N SER A 39 -7.15 3.84 -3.48
CA SER A 39 -6.65 2.55 -2.98
C SER A 39 -5.19 2.69 -2.57
N HIS A 40 -4.84 2.10 -1.43
CA HIS A 40 -3.45 1.92 -1.02
C HIS A 40 -2.84 0.77 -1.81
N MET A 41 -1.63 0.96 -2.31
CA MET A 41 -0.88 -0.09 -2.99
C MET A 41 0.38 -0.41 -2.20
N VAL A 42 0.59 -1.69 -1.92
CA VAL A 42 1.83 -2.22 -1.35
C VAL A 42 2.47 -3.13 -2.39
N PHE A 43 3.64 -2.75 -2.88
CA PHE A 43 4.46 -3.57 -3.75
C PHE A 43 5.70 -4.03 -2.99
N THR A 44 5.84 -5.34 -2.82
CA THR A 44 6.97 -5.93 -2.08
C THR A 44 7.95 -6.58 -3.05
N LEU A 45 9.19 -6.10 -3.06
CA LEU A 45 10.32 -6.79 -3.67
C LEU A 45 11.01 -7.63 -2.59
N ALA A 46 10.82 -8.94 -2.66
CA ALA A 46 11.57 -9.89 -1.83
C ALA A 46 12.98 -10.06 -2.43
N LEU A 47 13.98 -10.00 -1.56
CA LEU A 47 15.39 -10.07 -1.90
C LEU A 47 16.00 -11.24 -1.15
N ASP A 48 16.48 -12.24 -1.89
CA ASP A 48 17.23 -13.36 -1.33
C ASP A 48 18.68 -13.23 -1.78
N GLY A 49 19.60 -13.27 -0.81
CA GLY A 49 21.02 -13.10 -1.08
C GLY A 49 21.89 -13.91 -0.14
N VAL A 50 23.19 -13.92 -0.41
CA VAL A 50 24.20 -14.52 0.46
C VAL A 50 25.22 -13.45 0.81
N ASP A 51 25.48 -13.24 2.10
CA ASP A 51 26.47 -12.26 2.54
C ASP A 51 27.91 -12.77 2.35
N ALA A 52 28.89 -11.92 2.61
CA ALA A 52 30.31 -12.26 2.47
C ALA A 52 30.78 -13.42 3.38
N THR A 53 29.99 -13.79 4.40
CA THR A 53 30.28 -14.90 5.31
C THR A 53 29.60 -16.21 4.89
N GLY A 54 28.87 -16.21 3.77
CA GLY A 54 28.12 -17.37 3.29
C GLY A 54 26.75 -17.54 3.95
N ARG A 55 26.27 -16.56 4.74
CA ARG A 55 24.94 -16.64 5.36
C ARG A 55 23.88 -16.20 4.35
N VAL A 56 22.80 -16.97 4.27
CA VAL A 56 21.61 -16.58 3.51
C VAL A 56 20.92 -15.43 4.23
N VAL A 57 20.63 -14.36 3.49
CA VAL A 57 19.95 -13.16 3.96
C VAL A 57 18.67 -12.98 3.16
N HIS A 58 17.58 -12.74 3.87
CA HIS A 58 16.29 -12.39 3.30
C HIS A 58 15.98 -10.93 3.62
N GLY A 59 15.70 -10.14 2.60
CA GLY A 59 15.29 -8.75 2.68
C GLY A 59 13.96 -8.53 1.98
N ALA A 60 13.27 -7.46 2.35
CA ALA A 60 12.08 -7.01 1.65
C ALA A 60 12.12 -5.50 1.52
N LEU A 61 11.99 -5.02 0.27
CA LEU A 61 11.75 -3.61 -0.01
C LEU A 61 10.26 -3.43 -0.28
N ASN A 62 9.57 -2.70 0.59
CA ASN A 62 8.17 -2.37 0.42
C ASN A 62 8.04 -0.97 -0.17
N LEU A 63 7.51 -0.90 -1.39
CA LEU A 63 7.13 0.35 -2.06
C LEU A 63 5.65 0.56 -1.80
N VAL A 64 5.33 1.52 -0.93
CA VAL A 64 3.97 1.83 -0.50
C VAL A 64 3.52 3.13 -1.14
N ASP A 65 2.38 3.09 -1.83
CA ASP A 65 1.72 4.22 -2.48
C ASP A 65 0.35 4.39 -1.83
N LEU A 66 0.24 5.42 -1.00
CA LEU A 66 -0.95 5.69 -0.20
C LEU A 66 -1.99 6.48 -1.01
N ALA A 67 -3.25 6.15 -0.77
CA ALA A 67 -4.40 6.91 -1.26
C ALA A 67 -4.41 8.34 -0.70
N GLY A 68 -5.16 9.22 -1.35
CA GLY A 68 -5.38 10.59 -0.90
C GLY A 68 -6.17 10.63 0.41
N SER A 69 -5.91 11.65 1.24
CA SER A 69 -6.82 12.00 2.33
C SER A 69 -7.64 13.22 1.91
N GLU A 70 -8.93 13.02 1.68
CA GLU A 70 -9.87 14.09 1.39
C GLU A 70 -10.82 14.38 2.55
N ARG A 71 -11.19 15.65 2.72
CA ARG A 71 -12.25 16.03 3.65
C ARG A 71 -13.60 15.67 3.06
N LEU A 72 -14.34 14.78 3.71
CA LEU A 72 -15.66 14.33 3.25
C LEU A 72 -16.62 15.50 3.02
N SER A 73 -16.60 16.51 3.90
CA SER A 73 -17.43 17.72 3.79
C SER A 73 -17.17 18.57 2.55
N ARG A 74 -16.01 18.42 1.91
CA ARG A 74 -15.64 19.14 0.67
C ARG A 74 -15.60 18.23 -0.56
N SER A 75 -15.79 16.92 -0.38
CA SER A 75 -15.64 15.92 -1.43
C SER A 75 -16.86 15.78 -2.34
N GLY A 76 -18.05 16.21 -1.88
CA GLY A 76 -19.31 15.94 -2.57
C GLY A 76 -19.66 14.45 -2.70
N ALA A 77 -18.91 13.56 -2.02
CA ALA A 77 -19.08 12.12 -2.12
C ALA A 77 -20.42 11.68 -1.50
N VAL A 78 -21.16 10.85 -2.23
CA VAL A 78 -22.44 10.27 -1.78
C VAL A 78 -22.47 8.76 -2.02
N GLY A 79 -23.39 8.06 -1.35
CA GLY A 79 -23.61 6.62 -1.56
C GLY A 79 -22.33 5.79 -1.41
N GLN A 80 -21.98 5.04 -2.45
CA GLN A 80 -20.82 4.16 -2.44
C GLN A 80 -19.48 4.92 -2.36
N GLN A 81 -19.40 6.07 -3.03
CA GLN A 81 -18.20 6.91 -3.03
C GLN A 81 -17.90 7.47 -1.63
N LEU A 82 -18.94 7.78 -0.84
CA LEU A 82 -18.78 8.23 0.54
C LEU A 82 -18.21 7.11 1.43
N LYS A 83 -18.73 5.89 1.30
CA LYS A 83 -18.25 4.72 2.05
C LYS A 83 -16.79 4.42 1.75
N GLU A 84 -16.40 4.57 0.49
CA GLU A 84 -15.03 4.39 0.03
C GLU A 84 -14.09 5.45 0.61
N ALA A 85 -14.43 6.73 0.49
CA ALA A 85 -13.67 7.83 1.08
C ALA A 85 -13.53 7.70 2.62
N GLN A 86 -14.57 7.23 3.30
CA GLN A 86 -14.53 6.89 4.73
C GLN A 86 -13.54 5.75 5.02
N ALA A 87 -13.55 4.68 4.23
CA ALA A 87 -12.63 3.56 4.41
C ALA A 87 -11.17 3.98 4.20
N ILE A 88 -10.89 4.81 3.19
CA ILE A 88 -9.56 5.37 2.93
C ILE A 88 -9.10 6.21 4.11
N ASN A 89 -9.89 7.21 4.52
CA ASN A 89 -9.54 8.06 5.65
C ASN A 89 -9.34 7.26 6.94
N LYS A 90 -10.17 6.23 7.19
CA LYS A 90 -10.01 5.35 8.36
C LYS A 90 -8.64 4.67 8.36
N SER A 91 -8.22 4.10 7.23
CA SER A 91 -6.90 3.45 7.14
C SER A 91 -5.73 4.43 7.30
N LEU A 92 -5.86 5.66 6.78
CA LEU A 92 -4.85 6.71 6.95
C LEU A 92 -4.80 7.23 8.39
N SER A 93 -5.94 7.38 9.07
CA SER A 93 -5.99 7.70 10.50
C SER A 93 -5.32 6.62 11.34
N ALA A 94 -5.60 5.34 11.07
CA ALA A 94 -4.96 4.23 11.76
C ALA A 94 -3.43 4.22 11.58
N LEU A 95 -2.93 4.58 10.38
CA LEU A 95 -1.51 4.79 10.15
C LEU A 95 -0.95 5.93 11.00
N GLY A 96 -1.66 7.06 11.08
CA GLY A 96 -1.31 8.19 11.95
C GLY A 96 -1.25 7.83 13.42
N ASP A 97 -2.20 7.03 13.91
CA ASP A 97 -2.23 6.53 15.28
C ASP A 97 -0.99 5.68 15.60
N VAL A 98 -0.63 4.76 14.68
CA VAL A 98 0.58 3.93 14.82
C VAL A 98 1.85 4.78 14.88
N ILE A 99 2.00 5.75 13.96
CA ILE A 99 3.16 6.65 13.94
C ILE A 99 3.25 7.44 15.26
N THR A 100 2.12 7.96 15.73
CA THR A 100 2.04 8.74 16.97
C THR A 100 2.43 7.90 18.18
N SER A 101 1.87 6.69 18.32
CA SER A 101 2.20 5.79 19.44
C SER A 101 3.66 5.35 19.43
N LEU A 102 4.24 5.12 18.24
CA LEU A 102 5.67 4.81 18.12
C LEU A 102 6.54 6.00 18.54
N ALA A 103 6.20 7.21 18.10
CA ALA A 103 6.92 8.42 18.48
C ALA A 103 6.89 8.68 20.00
N ASN A 104 5.74 8.41 20.63
CA ASN A 104 5.54 8.56 22.06
C ASN A 104 6.12 7.42 22.90
N LYS A 105 6.56 6.32 22.26
CA LYS A 105 7.00 5.08 22.92
C LYS A 105 5.92 4.49 23.83
N ASP A 106 4.67 4.55 23.38
CA ASP A 106 3.55 3.97 24.10
C ASP A 106 3.77 2.46 24.31
N ALA A 107 3.30 1.93 25.45
CA ALA A 107 3.39 0.50 25.73
C ALA A 107 2.59 -0.36 24.72
N HIS A 108 1.54 0.22 24.12
CA HIS A 108 0.72 -0.42 23.11
C HIS A 108 0.71 0.41 21.81
N VAL A 109 0.99 -0.24 20.68
CA VAL A 109 0.91 0.37 19.35
C VAL A 109 -0.23 -0.28 18.55
N PRO A 110 -1.20 0.50 18.04
CA PRO A 110 -2.46 -0.04 17.51
C PRO A 110 -2.37 -0.53 16.05
N PHE A 111 -1.41 -1.41 15.74
CA PHE A 111 -1.18 -1.94 14.38
C PHE A 111 -2.40 -2.63 13.73
N ARG A 112 -3.40 -3.03 14.53
CA ARG A 112 -4.58 -3.78 14.05
C ARG A 112 -5.78 -2.90 13.69
N ASN A 113 -5.65 -1.58 13.78
CA ASN A 113 -6.74 -0.64 13.45
C ASN A 113 -7.05 -0.56 11.93
N SER A 114 -6.13 -1.04 11.09
CA SER A 114 -6.32 -1.21 9.64
C SER A 114 -5.65 -2.50 9.16
N LYS A 115 -6.03 -2.96 7.96
CA LYS A 115 -5.37 -4.06 7.22
C LYS A 115 -4.40 -3.52 6.18
#